data_AF-A0A534H0C8-F1
#
_entry.id   AF-A0A534H0C8-F1
#
_cell.length_a   1.000
_cell.length_b   1.000
_cell.length_c   1.000
_cell.angle_alpha   90.00
_cell.angle_beta   90.00
_cell.angle_gamma   90.00
#
_symmetry.space_group_name_H-M   'P 1'
#
loop_
_entity.id
_entity.type
_entity.pdbx_description
1 polymer ?
#
loop_
_entity_poly.entity_id
_entity_poly.type
_entity_poly.pdbx_seq_one_letter_code
_entity_poly.pdbx_strand_id
1 'polypeptide(L)'
;MNTLVFDIETVPDVALGRRLYGLEGLADAQVAKAMFALRRQDTGGDFLSLEQHRVVAIACALRTSEGLRLWSLGDCGSPEGELVQRFFDGIEKYSPALVSWNGSAFDLPVLTYRALLAGVAAPRFWETGAEDPAFRYNNYLSRYHWRHTDLMDVLSGFQSRGRVSLATMACLLGLPGKLGFEGGQVWDAWQSGNLAAIRRYCETDVLNTWLIYLRFAQLRGQLSREQHAEELERVKTLLQDGNEPHLAEFLRAWEAA
;
A
#
# COMPACT_ATOMS: atom_id res chain seq x y z
N MET A 1 1.37 -8.50 19.24
CA MET A 1 1.46 -9.01 17.86
C MET A 1 1.97 -7.88 16.99
N ASN A 2 2.88 -8.15 16.05
CA ASN A 2 3.36 -7.12 15.13
C ASN A 2 2.27 -6.80 14.11
N THR A 3 2.07 -5.52 13.81
CA THR A 3 1.13 -5.07 12.77
C THR A 3 1.89 -4.26 11.74
N LEU A 4 1.78 -4.63 10.47
CA LEU A 4 2.39 -3.95 9.35
C LEU A 4 1.28 -3.42 8.43
N VAL A 5 1.11 -2.10 8.40
CA VAL A 5 0.34 -1.43 7.34
C VAL A 5 1.26 -1.17 6.17
N PHE A 6 0.78 -1.36 4.95
CA PHE A 6 1.52 -1.07 3.73
C PHE A 6 0.62 -0.55 2.61
N ASP A 7 1.27 0.08 1.64
CA ASP A 7 0.69 0.57 0.39
C ASP A 7 1.77 0.52 -0.70
N ILE A 8 1.36 0.41 -1.97
CA ILE A 8 2.27 0.46 -3.12
C ILE A 8 1.90 1.55 -4.11
N GLU A 9 2.91 2.15 -4.72
CA GLU A 9 2.73 3.00 -5.90
C GLU A 9 3.28 2.35 -7.14
N THR A 10 2.54 2.52 -8.24
CA THR A 10 2.83 1.83 -9.50
C THR A 10 2.77 2.76 -10.69
N VAL A 11 3.52 2.39 -11.74
CA VAL A 11 3.49 3.01 -13.06
C VAL A 11 3.22 1.94 -14.11
N PRO A 12 2.82 2.31 -15.35
CA PRO A 12 2.74 1.35 -16.44
C PRO A 12 4.07 0.64 -16.67
N ASP A 13 4.05 -0.69 -16.74
CA ASP A 13 5.19 -1.48 -17.20
C ASP A 13 5.32 -1.35 -18.72
N VAL A 14 5.97 -0.27 -19.14
CA VAL A 14 6.23 0.03 -20.57
C VAL A 14 7.11 -1.03 -21.25
N ALA A 15 7.89 -1.82 -20.50
CA ALA A 15 8.66 -2.92 -21.08
C ALA A 15 7.75 -4.11 -21.41
N LEU A 16 6.76 -4.41 -20.56
CA LEU A 16 5.71 -5.36 -20.88
C LEU A 16 4.79 -4.83 -22.00
N GLY A 17 4.38 -3.57 -21.93
CA GLY A 17 3.52 -2.94 -22.93
C GLY A 17 4.09 -3.02 -24.36
N ARG A 18 5.41 -2.81 -24.52
CA ARG A 18 6.09 -3.01 -25.80
C ARG A 18 5.92 -4.43 -26.35
N ARG A 19 6.15 -5.43 -25.51
CA ARG A 19 6.09 -6.85 -25.88
C ARG A 19 4.66 -7.32 -26.19
N LEU A 20 3.68 -6.87 -25.40
CA LEU A 20 2.30 -7.30 -25.58
C LEU A 20 1.63 -6.68 -26.81
N TYR A 21 1.98 -5.44 -27.14
CA TYR A 21 1.25 -4.65 -28.14
C TYR A 21 2.07 -4.33 -29.40
N GLY A 22 3.28 -4.88 -29.54
CA GLY A 22 4.16 -4.64 -30.69
C GLY A 22 4.53 -3.16 -30.84
N LEU A 23 4.88 -2.52 -29.72
CA LEU A 23 5.17 -1.08 -29.64
C LEU A 23 6.69 -0.81 -29.59
N GLU A 24 7.49 -1.68 -30.21
CA GLU A 24 8.94 -1.51 -30.25
C GLU A 24 9.33 -0.16 -30.90
N GLY A 25 10.40 0.46 -30.39
CA GLY A 25 10.90 1.75 -30.90
C GLY A 25 10.14 2.99 -30.43
N LEU A 26 8.98 2.85 -29.77
CA LEU A 26 8.28 3.99 -29.16
C LEU A 26 8.93 4.44 -27.85
N ALA A 27 8.86 5.75 -27.57
CA ALA A 27 9.27 6.32 -26.29
C ALA A 27 8.33 5.87 -25.16
N ASP A 28 8.82 5.80 -23.92
CA ASP A 28 8.04 5.32 -22.76
C ASP A 28 6.69 6.05 -22.61
N ALA A 29 6.67 7.37 -22.81
CA ALA A 29 5.45 8.18 -22.80
C ALA A 29 4.40 7.72 -23.82
N GLN A 30 4.85 7.35 -25.01
CA GLN A 30 3.98 6.90 -26.10
C GLN A 30 3.46 5.49 -25.86
N VAL A 31 4.31 4.60 -25.32
CA VAL A 31 3.91 3.25 -24.92
C VAL A 31 2.83 3.32 -23.83
N ALA A 32 3.07 4.07 -22.74
CA ALA A 32 2.08 4.23 -21.67
C ALA A 32 0.75 4.80 -22.20
N LYS A 33 0.81 5.83 -23.06
CA LYS A 33 -0.39 6.40 -23.70
C LYS A 33 -1.17 5.35 -24.52
N ALA A 34 -0.47 4.50 -25.27
CA ALA A 34 -1.10 3.42 -26.03
C ALA A 34 -1.73 2.37 -25.09
N MET A 35 -1.05 2.00 -23.99
CA MET A 35 -1.58 1.07 -22.99
C MET A 35 -2.89 1.60 -22.37
N PHE A 36 -2.92 2.87 -21.96
CA PHE A 36 -4.14 3.50 -21.43
C PHE A 36 -5.28 3.55 -22.46
N ALA A 37 -4.96 3.90 -23.72
CA ALA A 37 -5.96 3.95 -24.79
C ALA A 37 -6.58 2.56 -25.06
N LEU A 38 -5.75 1.52 -25.12
CA LEU A 38 -6.22 0.13 -25.27
C LEU A 38 -7.08 -0.30 -24.08
N ARG A 39 -6.67 0.05 -22.86
CA ARG A 39 -7.44 -0.28 -21.65
C ARG A 39 -8.80 0.42 -21.61
N ARG A 40 -8.86 1.68 -22.02
CA ARG A 40 -10.11 2.45 -22.13
C ARG A 40 -11.05 1.86 -23.18
N GLN A 41 -10.50 1.37 -24.29
CA GLN A 41 -11.29 0.68 -25.31
C GLN A 41 -11.90 -0.63 -24.79
N ASP A 42 -11.15 -1.39 -23.99
CA ASP A 42 -11.56 -2.70 -23.46
C ASP A 42 -12.55 -2.59 -22.29
N THR A 43 -12.32 -1.66 -21.37
CA THR A 43 -13.05 -1.60 -20.08
C THR A 43 -13.84 -0.31 -19.83
N GLY A 44 -13.65 0.71 -20.66
CA GLY A 44 -14.21 2.05 -20.44
C GLY A 44 -13.44 2.91 -19.43
N GLY A 45 -12.35 2.42 -18.84
CA GLY A 45 -11.51 3.15 -17.88
C GLY A 45 -10.01 3.03 -18.17
N ASP A 46 -9.20 3.85 -17.50
CA ASP A 46 -7.74 3.91 -17.72
C ASP A 46 -6.93 3.02 -16.76
N PHE A 47 -7.57 2.40 -15.78
CA PHE A 47 -6.88 1.57 -14.79
C PHE A 47 -6.42 0.25 -15.42
N LEU A 48 -5.11 0.09 -15.60
CA LEU A 48 -4.50 -1.05 -16.28
C LEU A 48 -4.81 -2.39 -15.58
N SER A 49 -4.66 -3.49 -16.32
CA SER A 49 -4.69 -4.82 -15.71
C SER A 49 -3.46 -5.02 -14.83
N LEU A 50 -3.61 -5.78 -13.74
CA LEU A 50 -2.65 -5.84 -12.63
C LEU A 50 -1.22 -6.22 -13.05
N GLU A 51 -1.07 -7.11 -14.03
CA GLU A 51 0.22 -7.55 -14.57
C GLU A 51 0.98 -6.44 -15.32
N GLN A 52 0.28 -5.40 -15.76
CA GLN A 52 0.84 -4.24 -16.47
C GLN A 52 1.29 -3.12 -15.53
N HIS A 53 1.24 -3.34 -14.23
CA HIS A 53 1.78 -2.42 -13.24
C HIS A 53 3.24 -2.79 -12.91
N ARG A 54 4.06 -1.75 -12.78
CA ARG A 54 5.43 -1.79 -12.24
C ARG A 54 5.43 -1.04 -10.91
N VAL A 55 5.96 -1.66 -9.86
CA VAL A 55 6.10 -1.06 -8.53
C VAL A 55 7.27 -0.08 -8.53
N VAL A 56 7.03 1.13 -8.01
CA VAL A 56 8.03 2.20 -7.89
C VAL A 56 8.21 2.69 -6.45
N ALA A 57 7.23 2.47 -5.58
CA ALA A 57 7.36 2.67 -4.14
C ALA A 57 6.56 1.63 -3.36
N ILE A 58 7.06 1.29 -2.17
CA ILE A 58 6.33 0.51 -1.16
C ILE A 58 6.56 1.21 0.16
N ALA A 59 5.51 1.75 0.76
CA ALA A 59 5.58 2.36 2.09
C ALA A 59 5.05 1.39 3.14
N CYS A 60 5.57 1.51 4.37
CA CYS A 60 5.29 0.62 5.48
C CYS A 60 5.16 1.40 6.79
N ALA A 61 4.17 1.07 7.60
CA ALA A 61 4.12 1.40 9.02
C ALA A 61 4.09 0.12 9.85
N LEU A 62 5.11 -0.09 10.68
CA LEU A 62 5.26 -1.29 11.52
C LEU A 62 5.20 -0.92 12.99
N ARG A 63 4.22 -1.50 13.68
CA ARG A 63 4.13 -1.51 15.14
C ARG A 63 4.63 -2.83 15.68
N THR A 64 5.71 -2.79 16.46
CA THR A 64 6.23 -3.91 17.26
C THR A 64 6.21 -3.54 18.73
N SER A 65 6.65 -4.43 19.64
CA SER A 65 6.85 -4.07 21.05
C SER A 65 7.83 -2.91 21.27
N GLU A 66 8.76 -2.69 20.33
CA GLU A 66 9.79 -1.64 20.41
C GLU A 66 9.27 -0.25 20.06
N GLY A 67 8.20 -0.17 19.27
CA GLY A 67 7.62 1.11 18.87
C GLY A 67 6.90 1.06 17.53
N LEU A 68 6.58 2.25 17.01
CA LEU A 68 6.02 2.47 15.68
C LEU A 68 7.12 3.05 14.78
N ARG A 69 7.21 2.56 13.55
CA ARG A 69 8.09 3.12 12.51
C ARG A 69 7.32 3.28 11.22
N LEU A 70 7.59 4.36 10.49
CA LEU A 70 7.08 4.65 9.15
C LEU A 70 8.28 4.82 8.21
N TRP A 71 8.28 4.13 7.07
CA TRP A 71 9.33 4.29 6.06
C TRP A 71 8.90 3.72 4.71
N SER A 72 9.55 4.18 3.65
CA SER A 72 9.52 3.54 2.34
C SER A 72 10.65 2.52 2.17
N LEU A 73 10.38 1.36 1.56
CA LEU A 73 11.39 0.35 1.28
C LEU A 73 12.41 0.83 0.23
N GLY A 74 13.68 0.51 0.43
CA GLY A 74 14.78 0.93 -0.45
C GLY A 74 15.01 2.44 -0.45
N ASP A 75 15.65 2.94 -1.49
CA ASP A 75 15.81 4.36 -1.83
C ASP A 75 15.26 4.63 -3.25
N CYS A 76 15.38 5.88 -3.73
CA CYS A 76 14.90 6.25 -5.07
C CYS A 76 15.67 5.56 -6.23
N GLY A 77 16.84 5.00 -5.97
CA GLY A 77 17.64 4.25 -6.95
C GLY A 77 17.44 2.74 -6.86
N SER A 78 16.76 2.22 -5.82
CA SER A 78 16.55 0.79 -5.66
C SER A 78 15.76 0.20 -6.83
N PRO A 79 16.23 -0.91 -7.44
CA PRO A 79 15.47 -1.60 -8.47
C PRO A 79 14.21 -2.22 -7.88
N GLU A 80 13.17 -2.35 -8.70
CA GLU A 80 11.87 -2.88 -8.28
C GLU A 80 11.97 -4.25 -7.58
N GLY A 81 12.75 -5.18 -8.13
CA GLY A 81 12.92 -6.52 -7.54
C GLY A 81 13.45 -6.47 -6.11
N GLU A 82 14.30 -5.48 -5.77
CA GLU A 82 14.79 -5.28 -4.41
C GLU A 82 13.68 -4.78 -3.47
N LEU A 83 12.82 -3.87 -3.95
CA LEU A 83 11.67 -3.40 -3.17
C LEU A 83 10.73 -4.56 -2.82
N VAL A 84 10.40 -5.37 -3.82
CA VAL A 84 9.53 -6.54 -3.66
C VAL A 84 10.16 -7.59 -2.75
N GLN A 85 11.45 -7.90 -2.92
CA GLN A 85 12.17 -8.83 -2.04
C GLN A 85 12.11 -8.33 -0.58
N ARG A 86 12.44 -7.07 -0.33
CA ARG A 86 12.42 -6.48 1.03
C ARG A 86 11.04 -6.53 1.67
N PHE A 87 9.97 -6.40 0.89
CA PHE A 87 8.59 -6.54 1.40
C PHE A 87 8.34 -7.96 1.93
N PHE A 88 8.64 -8.98 1.11
CA PHE A 88 8.44 -10.38 1.51
C PHE A 88 9.41 -10.83 2.62
N ASP A 89 10.65 -10.32 2.65
CA ASP A 89 11.59 -10.52 3.76
C ASP A 89 11.03 -9.97 5.08
N GLY A 90 10.31 -8.85 5.02
CA GLY A 90 9.61 -8.29 6.18
C GLY A 90 8.54 -9.24 6.71
N ILE A 91 7.78 -9.88 5.82
CA ILE A 91 6.77 -10.88 6.19
C ILE A 91 7.45 -12.12 6.79
N GLU A 92 8.52 -12.61 6.19
CA GLU A 92 9.30 -13.75 6.68
C GLU A 92 9.81 -13.47 8.11
N LYS A 93 10.46 -12.33 8.30
CA LYS A 93 11.10 -11.95 9.57
C LYS A 93 10.10 -11.71 10.70
N TYR A 94 9.02 -10.97 10.44
CA TYR A 94 8.14 -10.48 11.51
C TYR A 94 6.84 -11.27 11.63
N SER A 95 6.47 -12.05 10.60
CA SER A 95 5.17 -12.72 10.47
C SER A 95 4.00 -11.83 10.94
N PRO A 96 3.93 -10.55 10.49
CA PRO A 96 3.03 -9.56 11.07
C PRO A 96 1.58 -9.83 10.67
N ALA A 97 0.63 -9.23 11.39
CA ALA A 97 -0.69 -8.97 10.80
C ALA A 97 -0.54 -7.85 9.76
N LEU A 98 -0.81 -8.17 8.50
CA LEU A 98 -0.84 -7.21 7.40
C LEU A 98 -2.15 -6.42 7.43
N VAL A 99 -2.06 -5.14 7.13
CA VAL A 99 -3.21 -4.25 6.98
C VAL A 99 -2.98 -3.40 5.74
N SER A 100 -4.02 -3.22 4.93
CA SER A 100 -3.96 -2.37 3.73
C SER A 100 -5.32 -1.75 3.43
N TRP A 101 -5.35 -0.81 2.49
CA TRP A 101 -6.58 -0.31 1.90
C TRP A 101 -6.69 -0.79 0.45
N ASN A 102 -7.65 -1.67 0.13
CA ASN A 102 -7.80 -2.30 -1.20
C ASN A 102 -6.63 -3.23 -1.63
N GLY A 103 -5.75 -3.61 -0.70
CA GLY A 103 -4.59 -4.43 -1.06
C GLY A 103 -4.88 -5.88 -1.42
N SER A 104 -6.08 -6.41 -1.13
CA SER A 104 -6.45 -7.75 -1.64
C SER A 104 -6.75 -7.73 -3.13
N ALA A 105 -7.32 -6.63 -3.63
CA ALA A 105 -7.73 -6.51 -5.02
C ALA A 105 -6.63 -5.90 -5.91
N PHE A 106 -5.64 -5.22 -5.31
CA PHE A 106 -4.59 -4.53 -6.05
C PHE A 106 -3.18 -4.88 -5.56
N ASP A 107 -2.79 -4.42 -4.37
CA ASP A 107 -1.40 -4.40 -3.92
C ASP A 107 -0.75 -5.79 -3.85
N LEU A 108 -1.36 -6.74 -3.14
CA LEU A 108 -0.81 -8.09 -2.99
C LEU A 108 -0.80 -8.88 -4.32
N PRO A 109 -1.86 -8.83 -5.15
CA PRO A 109 -1.79 -9.38 -6.51
C PRO A 109 -0.64 -8.80 -7.35
N VAL A 110 -0.47 -7.47 -7.36
CA VAL A 110 0.63 -6.82 -8.10
C VAL A 110 1.97 -7.28 -7.55
N LEU A 111 2.19 -7.20 -6.23
CA LEU A 111 3.42 -7.67 -5.58
C LEU A 111 3.71 -9.14 -5.88
N THR A 112 2.68 -9.98 -5.98
CA THR A 112 2.82 -11.39 -6.36
C THR A 112 3.34 -11.54 -7.79
N TYR A 113 2.77 -10.82 -8.77
CA TYR A 113 3.28 -10.85 -10.15
C TYR A 113 4.70 -10.32 -10.25
N ARG A 114 5.01 -9.26 -9.51
CA ARG A 114 6.36 -8.68 -9.51
C ARG A 114 7.37 -9.59 -8.81
N ALA A 115 6.96 -10.32 -7.76
CA ALA A 115 7.78 -11.35 -7.12
C ALA A 115 8.10 -12.50 -8.09
N LEU A 116 7.11 -12.97 -8.85
CA LEU A 116 7.32 -13.98 -9.88
C LEU A 116 8.32 -13.51 -10.94
N LEU A 117 8.18 -12.26 -11.41
CA LEU A 117 9.11 -11.67 -12.38
C LEU A 117 10.53 -11.55 -11.83
N ALA A 118 10.68 -11.19 -10.55
CA ALA A 118 11.97 -10.98 -9.90
C ALA A 118 12.60 -12.26 -9.32
N GLY A 119 11.91 -13.40 -9.33
CA GLY A 119 12.38 -14.66 -8.74
C GLY A 119 12.43 -14.64 -7.21
N VAL A 120 11.56 -13.85 -6.56
CA VAL A 120 11.50 -13.70 -5.10
C VAL A 120 10.82 -14.92 -4.46
N ALA A 121 11.45 -15.49 -3.43
CA ALA A 121 10.83 -16.53 -2.60
C ALA A 121 10.08 -15.90 -1.42
N ALA A 122 8.84 -16.35 -1.18
CA ALA A 122 7.99 -15.83 -0.11
C ALA A 122 7.24 -16.96 0.66
N PRO A 123 7.95 -17.96 1.20
CA PRO A 123 7.32 -19.16 1.77
C PRO A 123 6.38 -18.82 2.92
N ARG A 124 6.76 -17.90 3.82
CA ARG A 124 5.88 -17.50 4.94
C ARG A 124 4.60 -16.81 4.49
N PHE A 125 4.62 -16.08 3.38
CA PHE A 125 3.41 -15.46 2.81
C PHE A 125 2.45 -16.51 2.26
N TRP A 126 2.98 -17.56 1.60
CA TRP A 126 2.22 -18.64 1.00
C TRP A 126 1.86 -19.79 1.95
N GLU A 127 2.30 -19.73 3.20
CA GLU A 127 1.97 -20.72 4.22
C GLU A 127 0.47 -20.69 4.55
N THR A 128 -0.17 -21.87 4.54
CA THR A 128 -1.62 -22.06 4.72
C THR A 128 -1.96 -23.12 5.76
N GLY A 129 -0.99 -23.59 6.54
CA GLY A 129 -1.15 -24.66 7.53
C GLY A 129 -0.45 -25.98 7.19
N ALA A 130 0.41 -26.00 6.16
CA ALA A 130 1.14 -27.16 5.70
C ALA A 130 2.38 -27.44 6.58
N GLU A 131 3.28 -26.46 6.71
CA GLU A 131 4.46 -26.58 7.60
C GLU A 131 4.18 -25.97 8.98
N ASP A 132 3.41 -24.88 9.04
CA ASP A 132 3.04 -24.20 10.30
C ASP A 132 1.51 -24.25 10.56
N PRO A 133 1.02 -25.13 11.46
CA PRO A 133 -0.40 -25.24 11.78
C PRO A 133 -1.06 -23.93 12.25
N ALA A 134 -0.31 -22.94 12.74
CA ALA A 134 -0.84 -21.64 13.15
C ALA A 134 -1.41 -20.82 11.97
N PHE A 135 -1.10 -21.21 10.73
CA PHE A 135 -1.61 -20.58 9.51
C PHE A 135 -2.87 -21.25 8.95
N ARG A 136 -3.28 -22.40 9.49
CA ARG A 136 -4.44 -23.17 8.98
C ARG A 136 -5.74 -22.36 8.96
N TYR A 137 -5.98 -21.57 10.00
CA TYR A 137 -7.19 -20.76 10.17
C TYR A 137 -6.88 -19.26 10.32
N ASN A 138 -5.65 -18.86 9.99
CA ASN A 138 -5.22 -17.47 10.02
C ASN A 138 -3.97 -17.28 9.14
N ASN A 139 -4.13 -17.28 7.82
CA ASN A 139 -3.06 -17.06 6.82
C ASN A 139 -3.31 -15.77 6.02
N TYR A 140 -2.34 -15.37 5.20
CA TYR A 140 -2.39 -14.12 4.42
C TYR A 140 -3.30 -14.19 3.19
N LEU A 141 -3.62 -15.39 2.68
CA LEU A 141 -4.29 -15.59 1.40
C LEU A 141 -5.82 -15.66 1.53
N SER A 142 -6.30 -16.14 2.68
CA SER A 142 -7.73 -16.36 2.89
C SER A 142 -8.40 -15.05 3.27
N ARG A 143 -9.33 -14.59 2.42
CA ARG A 143 -10.08 -13.33 2.57
C ARG A 143 -10.71 -13.09 3.95
N TYR A 144 -11.16 -14.16 4.62
CA TYR A 144 -11.86 -14.08 5.91
C TYR A 144 -10.95 -14.32 7.13
N HIS A 145 -9.65 -14.48 6.91
CA HIS A 145 -8.66 -14.54 7.99
C HIS A 145 -8.19 -13.13 8.36
N TRP A 146 -7.61 -12.99 9.56
CA TRP A 146 -7.21 -11.68 10.09
C TRP A 146 -5.71 -11.38 9.92
N ARG A 147 -4.95 -12.37 9.43
CA ARG A 147 -3.51 -12.19 9.20
C ARG A 147 -3.23 -11.20 8.08
N HIS A 148 -4.14 -11.05 7.12
CA HIS A 148 -4.24 -9.87 6.28
C HIS A 148 -5.62 -9.25 6.44
N THR A 149 -5.68 -7.96 6.78
CA THR A 149 -6.93 -7.20 6.91
C THR A 149 -6.93 -6.08 5.86
N ASP A 150 -7.64 -6.31 4.76
CA ASP A 150 -7.99 -5.23 3.82
C ASP A 150 -9.16 -4.42 4.39
N LEU A 151 -8.85 -3.21 4.87
CA LEU A 151 -9.82 -2.36 5.55
C LEU A 151 -10.98 -1.98 4.64
N MET A 152 -10.73 -1.73 3.36
CA MET A 152 -11.81 -1.35 2.43
C MET A 152 -12.78 -2.52 2.24
N ASP A 153 -12.27 -3.74 2.13
CA ASP A 153 -13.10 -4.93 1.93
C ASP A 153 -13.88 -5.30 3.20
N VAL A 154 -13.24 -5.25 4.37
CA VAL A 154 -13.88 -5.57 5.65
C VAL A 154 -14.90 -4.52 6.05
N LEU A 155 -14.57 -3.22 5.96
CA LEU A 155 -15.48 -2.13 6.36
C LEU A 155 -16.68 -1.99 5.42
N SER A 156 -16.54 -2.36 4.15
CA SER A 156 -17.66 -2.41 3.20
C SER A 156 -18.59 -3.62 3.40
N GLY A 157 -18.34 -4.45 4.41
CA GLY A 157 -19.09 -5.69 4.63
C GLY A 157 -18.97 -6.65 3.45
N PHE A 158 -17.82 -6.64 2.76
CA PHE A 158 -17.54 -7.43 1.56
C PHE A 158 -18.42 -7.08 0.35
N GLN A 159 -19.15 -5.96 0.40
CA GLN A 159 -20.04 -5.51 -0.67
C GLN A 159 -19.34 -4.49 -1.57
N SER A 160 -19.28 -4.77 -2.87
CA SER A 160 -18.65 -3.87 -3.85
C SER A 160 -19.24 -2.46 -3.83
N ARG A 161 -20.56 -2.34 -3.64
CA ARG A 161 -21.28 -1.05 -3.54
C ARG A 161 -21.00 -0.28 -2.25
N GLY A 162 -20.49 -0.94 -1.21
CA GLY A 162 -20.13 -0.31 0.06
C GLY A 162 -18.69 0.20 0.11
N ARG A 163 -17.89 -0.03 -0.94
CA ARG A 163 -16.50 0.40 -1.01
C ARG A 163 -16.42 1.91 -1.19
N VAL A 164 -15.49 2.54 -0.49
CA VAL A 164 -15.18 3.97 -0.59
C VAL A 164 -13.69 4.17 -0.77
N SER A 165 -13.28 5.36 -1.22
CA SER A 165 -11.85 5.68 -1.32
C SER A 165 -11.22 5.90 0.06
N LEU A 166 -9.91 5.70 0.17
CA LEU A 166 -9.13 6.00 1.38
C LEU A 166 -9.36 7.45 1.82
N ALA A 167 -9.28 8.39 0.87
CA ALA A 167 -9.49 9.81 1.11
C ALA A 167 -10.89 10.12 1.68
N THR A 168 -11.94 9.48 1.14
CA THR A 168 -13.31 9.65 1.63
C THR A 168 -13.46 9.12 3.05
N MET A 169 -12.87 7.96 3.36
CA MET A 169 -12.91 7.40 4.71
C MET A 169 -12.09 8.25 5.70
N ALA A 170 -10.91 8.71 5.30
CA ALA A 170 -10.09 9.60 6.11
C ALA A 170 -10.85 10.90 6.46
N CYS A 171 -11.48 11.53 5.47
CA CYS A 171 -12.31 12.72 5.67
C CYS A 171 -13.49 12.45 6.63
N LEU A 172 -14.19 11.31 6.48
CA LEU A 172 -15.26 10.91 7.39
C LEU A 172 -14.80 10.82 8.86
N LEU A 173 -13.54 10.43 9.08
CA LEU A 173 -12.96 10.26 10.42
C LEU A 173 -12.25 11.51 10.95
N GLY A 174 -12.28 12.64 10.23
CA GLY A 174 -11.54 13.85 10.61
C GLY A 174 -10.02 13.67 10.51
N LEU A 175 -9.57 12.89 9.53
CA LEU A 175 -8.15 12.69 9.22
C LEU A 175 -7.77 13.52 7.97
N PRO A 176 -6.47 13.82 7.77
CA PRO A 176 -6.01 14.69 6.66
C PRO A 176 -6.50 14.26 5.27
N GLY A 177 -6.64 12.96 5.03
CA GLY A 177 -6.89 12.45 3.68
C GLY A 177 -5.72 12.78 2.76
N LYS A 178 -6.01 13.32 1.56
CA LYS A 178 -5.01 13.64 0.55
C LYS A 178 -4.40 15.03 0.79
N LEU A 179 -3.06 15.10 0.83
CA LEU A 179 -2.30 16.36 0.91
C LEU A 179 -1.96 16.92 -0.49
N GLY A 180 -2.96 17.02 -1.38
CA GLY A 180 -2.80 17.63 -2.71
C GLY A 180 -2.10 16.80 -3.78
N PHE A 181 -1.56 15.62 -3.45
CA PHE A 181 -1.10 14.61 -4.41
C PHE A 181 -2.16 13.52 -4.58
N GLU A 182 -2.47 13.15 -5.82
CA GLU A 182 -3.41 12.08 -6.15
C GLU A 182 -2.73 10.96 -6.94
N GLY A 183 -3.21 9.71 -6.80
CA GLY A 183 -2.70 8.56 -7.56
C GLY A 183 -2.68 8.76 -9.08
N GLY A 184 -3.56 9.60 -9.64
CA GLY A 184 -3.54 9.96 -11.07
C GLY A 184 -2.28 10.73 -11.51
N GLN A 185 -1.56 11.36 -10.58
CA GLN A 185 -0.36 12.15 -10.84
C GLN A 185 0.93 11.33 -10.74
N VAL A 186 0.86 10.05 -10.34
CA VAL A 186 2.03 9.18 -10.15
C VAL A 186 2.80 9.00 -11.46
N TRP A 187 2.10 8.84 -12.57
CA TRP A 187 2.75 8.72 -13.88
C TRP A 187 3.48 10.02 -14.27
N ASP A 188 2.83 11.18 -14.13
CA ASP A 188 3.45 12.46 -14.46
C ASP A 188 4.67 12.74 -13.58
N ALA A 189 4.57 12.47 -12.28
CA ALA A 189 5.69 12.59 -11.34
C ALA A 189 6.84 11.63 -11.68
N TRP A 190 6.53 10.41 -12.14
CA TRP A 190 7.53 9.46 -12.62
C TRP A 190 8.24 9.99 -13.86
N GLN A 191 7.50 10.51 -14.85
CA GLN A 191 8.09 11.06 -16.07
C GLN A 191 8.97 12.28 -15.81
N SER A 192 8.65 13.08 -14.78
CA SER A 192 9.49 14.20 -14.35
C SER A 192 10.66 13.80 -13.43
N GLY A 193 10.85 12.51 -13.15
CA GLY A 193 11.89 12.01 -12.25
C GLY A 193 11.64 12.31 -10.76
N ASN A 194 10.44 12.71 -10.37
CA ASN A 194 10.09 13.08 -9.00
C ASN A 194 9.62 11.88 -8.16
N LEU A 195 10.46 10.85 -8.08
CA LEU A 195 10.17 9.65 -7.29
C LEU A 195 10.07 9.94 -5.79
N ALA A 196 10.76 10.98 -5.31
CA ALA A 196 10.64 11.42 -3.93
C ALA A 196 9.20 11.82 -3.58
N ALA A 197 8.49 12.55 -4.46
CA ALA A 197 7.09 12.90 -4.21
C ALA A 197 6.18 11.67 -4.16
N ILE A 198 6.38 10.69 -5.06
CA ILE A 198 5.61 9.43 -5.07
C ILE A 198 5.79 8.67 -3.75
N ARG A 199 7.04 8.57 -3.26
CA ARG A 199 7.33 7.89 -1.98
C ARG A 199 6.70 8.59 -0.78
N ARG A 200 6.78 9.93 -0.74
CA ARG A 200 6.12 10.73 0.30
C ARG A 200 4.61 10.55 0.29
N TYR A 201 4.01 10.54 -0.90
CA TYR A 201 2.57 10.28 -1.07
C TYR A 201 2.19 8.89 -0.54
N CYS A 202 2.93 7.85 -0.93
CA CYS A 202 2.71 6.48 -0.45
C CYS A 202 2.81 6.38 1.09
N GLU A 203 3.75 7.09 1.72
CA GLU A 203 3.84 7.17 3.19
C GLU A 203 2.62 7.85 3.83
N THR A 204 2.03 8.86 3.19
CA THR A 204 0.80 9.50 3.68
C THR A 204 -0.43 8.59 3.56
N ASP A 205 -0.51 7.76 2.52
CA ASP A 205 -1.59 6.77 2.37
C ASP A 205 -1.46 5.64 3.41
N VAL A 206 -0.23 5.22 3.73
CA VAL A 206 0.04 4.33 4.87
C VAL A 206 -0.36 4.95 6.20
N LEU A 207 -0.06 6.23 6.44
CA LEU A 207 -0.47 6.93 7.67
C LEU A 207 -2.00 7.00 7.82
N ASN A 208 -2.71 7.39 6.76
CA ASN A 208 -4.17 7.39 6.76
C ASN A 208 -4.72 5.98 7.04
N THR A 209 -4.17 4.96 6.38
CA THR A 209 -4.57 3.56 6.58
C THR A 209 -4.29 3.09 8.02
N TRP A 210 -3.16 3.48 8.61
CA TRP A 210 -2.83 3.20 10.01
C TRP A 210 -3.82 3.83 10.99
N LEU A 211 -4.17 5.11 10.78
CA LEU A 211 -5.12 5.82 11.65
C LEU A 211 -6.55 5.25 11.54
N ILE A 212 -6.98 4.86 10.34
CA ILE A 212 -8.25 4.14 10.14
C ILE A 212 -8.20 2.77 10.82
N TYR A 213 -7.08 2.06 10.72
CA TYR A 213 -6.89 0.77 11.39
C TYR A 213 -7.03 0.91 12.91
N LEU A 214 -6.45 1.94 13.53
CA LEU A 214 -6.59 2.18 14.97
C LEU A 214 -8.06 2.38 15.36
N ARG A 215 -8.82 3.16 14.58
CA ARG A 215 -10.27 3.33 14.78
C ARG A 215 -11.02 2.02 14.63
N PHE A 216 -10.67 1.20 13.64
CA PHE A 216 -11.25 -0.12 13.44
C PHE A 216 -10.92 -1.09 14.58
N ALA A 217 -9.68 -1.07 15.09
CA ALA A 217 -9.27 -1.88 16.23
C ALA A 217 -10.04 -1.48 17.52
N GLN A 218 -10.27 -0.18 17.72
CA GLN A 218 -11.15 0.32 18.78
C GLN A 218 -12.60 -0.17 18.58
N LEU A 219 -13.14 -0.07 17.36
CA LEU A 219 -14.49 -0.55 17.03
C LEU A 219 -14.67 -2.05 17.35
N ARG A 220 -13.64 -2.86 17.14
CA ARG A 220 -13.64 -4.30 17.46
C ARG A 220 -13.36 -4.61 18.93
N GLY A 221 -13.18 -3.60 19.78
CA GLY A 221 -12.84 -3.79 21.20
C GLY A 221 -11.42 -4.33 21.44
N GLN A 222 -10.53 -4.25 20.44
CA GLN A 222 -9.12 -4.64 20.57
C GLN A 222 -8.29 -3.55 21.24
N LEU A 223 -8.74 -2.30 21.13
CA LEU A 223 -8.21 -1.15 21.86
C LEU A 223 -9.31 -0.56 22.72
N SER A 224 -9.01 -0.30 23.99
CA SER A 224 -9.83 0.59 24.81
C SER A 224 -9.75 2.03 24.28
N ARG A 225 -10.57 2.94 24.83
CA ARG A 225 -10.51 4.35 24.46
C ARG A 225 -9.17 4.99 24.84
N GLU A 226 -8.63 4.59 25.99
CA GLU A 226 -7.34 5.03 26.51
C GLU A 226 -6.20 4.51 25.63
N GLN A 227 -6.19 3.21 25.33
CA GLN A 227 -5.18 2.61 24.44
C GLN A 227 -5.22 3.20 23.03
N HIS A 228 -6.42 3.48 22.51
CA HIS A 228 -6.55 4.17 21.24
C HIS A 228 -5.93 5.57 21.30
N ALA A 229 -6.19 6.35 22.35
CA ALA A 229 -5.59 7.68 22.52
C ALA A 229 -4.06 7.60 22.62
N GLU A 230 -3.52 6.62 23.36
CA GLU A 230 -2.07 6.39 23.46
C GLU A 230 -1.42 6.08 22.10
N GLU A 231 -2.09 5.28 21.25
CA GLU A 231 -1.58 4.99 19.91
C GLU A 231 -1.68 6.21 18.97
N LEU A 232 -2.68 7.09 19.13
CA LEU A 232 -2.72 8.36 18.40
C LEU A 232 -1.56 9.28 18.79
N GLU A 233 -1.29 9.43 20.10
CA GLU A 233 -0.17 10.23 20.57
C GLU A 233 1.16 9.66 20.09
N ARG A 234 1.31 8.33 20.03
CA ARG A 234 2.48 7.69 19.42
C ARG A 234 2.69 8.07 17.96
N VAL A 235 1.61 8.15 17.17
CA VAL A 235 1.70 8.62 15.77
C VAL A 235 2.10 10.09 15.72
N LYS A 236 1.52 10.95 16.56
CA LYS A 236 1.92 12.36 16.61
C LYS A 236 3.39 12.54 16.98
N THR A 237 3.90 11.82 17.98
CA THR A 237 5.32 11.84 18.33
C THR A 237 6.19 11.40 17.15
N LEU A 238 5.82 10.33 16.45
CA LEU A 238 6.53 9.91 15.24
C LEU A 238 6.58 11.01 14.17
N LEU A 239 5.47 11.72 13.95
CA LEU A 239 5.40 12.82 12.98
C LEU A 239 6.22 14.04 13.42
N GLN A 240 6.26 14.34 14.72
CA GLN A 240 7.04 15.44 15.30
C GLN A 240 8.55 15.18 15.27
N ASP A 241 8.96 13.94 15.53
CA ASP A 241 10.36 13.52 15.50
C ASP A 241 10.90 13.31 14.07
N GLY A 242 9.99 13.22 13.09
CA GLY A 242 10.31 13.04 11.68
C GLY A 242 10.87 14.30 11.03
N ASN A 243 11.93 14.14 10.23
CA ASN A 243 12.59 15.26 9.52
C ASN A 243 12.06 15.50 8.09
N GLU A 244 11.10 14.70 7.62
CA GLU A 244 10.59 14.82 6.26
C GLU A 244 9.43 15.84 6.17
N PRO A 245 9.38 16.66 5.10
CA PRO A 245 8.40 17.75 4.98
C PRO A 245 6.94 17.28 5.01
N HIS A 246 6.64 16.14 4.38
CA HIS A 246 5.27 15.62 4.29
C HIS A 246 4.74 15.17 5.66
N LEU A 247 5.60 14.79 6.60
CA LEU A 247 5.19 14.39 7.94
C LEU A 247 4.70 15.59 8.75
N ALA A 248 5.44 16.70 8.68
CA ALA A 248 5.03 17.96 9.30
C ALA A 248 3.75 18.53 8.66
N GLU A 249 3.62 18.41 7.34
CA GLU A 249 2.40 18.79 6.63
C GLU A 249 1.20 17.94 7.06
N PHE A 250 1.37 16.62 7.12
CA PHE A 250 0.34 15.68 7.56
C PHE A 250 -0.12 16.00 8.99
N LEU A 251 0.80 16.24 9.91
CA LEU A 251 0.46 16.58 11.30
C LEU A 251 -0.35 17.89 11.38
N ARG A 252 0.08 18.94 10.66
CA ARG A 252 -0.67 20.22 10.64
C ARG A 252 -2.07 20.06 10.07
N ALA A 253 -2.22 19.30 8.98
CA ALA A 253 -3.52 19.01 8.40
C ALA A 253 -4.40 18.21 9.36
N TRP A 254 -3.81 17.29 10.14
CA TRP A 254 -4.55 16.46 11.10
C TRP A 254 -5.04 17.28 12.29
N GLU A 255 -4.21 18.19 12.80
CA GLU A 255 -4.59 19.06 13.92
C GLU A 255 -5.63 20.13 13.52
N ALA A 256 -5.80 20.39 12.23
CA ALA A 256 -6.75 21.36 11.70
C ALA A 256 -8.11 20.76 11.29
N ALA A 257 -8.23 19.43 11.23
CA ALA A 257 -9.43 18.69 10.84
C ALA A 257 -10.42 18.51 12.01
#